data_AF-A0A8B6F838-F1
#
_entry.id   AF-A0A8B6F838-F1
#
_cell.length_a   1.000
_cell.length_b   1.000
_cell.length_c   1.000
_cell.angle_alpha   90.00
_cell.angle_beta   90.00
_cell.angle_gamma   90.00
#
_symmetry.space_group_name_H-M   'P 1'
#
loop_
_entity.id
_entity.type
_entity.pdbx_description
1 polymer ?
#
loop_
_entity_poly.entity_id
_entity_poly.type
_entity_poly.pdbx_seq_one_letter_code
_entity_poly.pdbx_strand_id
1 'polypeptide(L)'
;MYHSEREISQCGAISENFTQLGGKMEEYLLHSHSSNTNSKYFYSFKRWEQFISKEGGKSIPASPIHVALYLTHLLDKGSSKSVVQSAVYGIKWAHNIQGIQDPTTNSFVV
;
A
#
# COMPACT_ATOMS: atom_id res chain seq x y z
N MET A 1 9.10 10.96 -10.41
CA MET A 1 8.15 11.88 -9.78
C MET A 1 7.37 11.09 -8.77
N TYR A 2 7.70 11.25 -7.50
CA TYR A 2 7.05 10.55 -6.39
C TYR A 2 5.60 11.04 -6.27
N HIS A 3 4.71 10.21 -5.72
CA HIS A 3 3.27 10.54 -5.67
C HIS A 3 3.00 11.78 -4.79
N SER A 4 3.75 11.94 -3.71
CA SER A 4 3.72 13.14 -2.85
C SER A 4 3.98 14.45 -3.59
N GLU A 5 4.92 14.48 -4.53
CA GLU A 5 5.23 15.70 -5.31
C GLU A 5 4.01 16.18 -6.12
N ARG A 6 3.18 15.23 -6.61
CA ARG A 6 1.94 15.55 -7.32
C ARG A 6 0.85 16.05 -6.37
N GLU A 7 0.66 15.40 -5.22
CA GLU A 7 -0.32 15.78 -4.20
C GLU A 7 -0.01 17.15 -3.59
N ILE A 8 1.27 17.42 -3.29
CA ILE A 8 1.74 18.72 -2.79
C ILE A 8 1.50 19.83 -3.83
N SER A 9 1.72 19.53 -5.11
CA SER A 9 1.45 20.51 -6.18
C SER A 9 -0.04 20.80 -6.34
N GLN A 10 -0.92 19.83 -6.03
CA GLN A 10 -2.37 19.97 -6.16
C GLN A 10 -3.03 20.70 -4.98
N CYS A 11 -2.40 20.74 -3.80
CA CYS A 11 -2.96 21.44 -2.63
C CYS A 11 -2.72 22.96 -2.65
N GLY A 12 -2.07 23.49 -3.69
CA GLY A 12 -1.81 24.92 -3.88
C GLY A 12 -0.65 25.48 -3.03
N ALA A 13 -0.08 24.68 -2.13
CA ALA A 13 1.05 25.07 -1.30
C ALA A 13 2.39 24.68 -1.97
N ILE A 14 2.89 25.53 -2.86
CA ILE A 14 4.11 25.29 -3.65
C ILE A 14 5.39 25.94 -3.09
N SER A 15 5.38 26.39 -1.83
CA SER A 15 6.58 26.98 -1.22
C SER A 15 7.68 25.92 -1.06
N GLU A 16 8.94 26.31 -1.25
CA GLU A 16 10.09 25.42 -1.11
C GLU A 16 10.11 24.68 0.23
N ASN A 17 9.77 25.39 1.31
CA ASN A 17 9.64 24.82 2.66
C ASN A 17 8.59 23.70 2.71
N PHE A 18 7.44 23.88 2.05
CA PHE A 18 6.36 22.90 2.07
C PHE A 18 6.72 21.64 1.26
N THR A 19 7.40 21.80 0.13
CA THR A 19 7.96 20.69 -0.66
C THR A 19 9.01 19.91 0.15
N GLN A 20 9.91 20.60 0.85
CA GLN A 20 10.91 19.95 1.73
C GLN A 20 10.26 19.17 2.88
N LEU A 21 9.20 19.70 3.49
CA LEU A 21 8.45 19.01 4.53
C LEU A 21 7.74 17.75 3.99
N GLY A 22 7.23 17.80 2.76
CA GLY A 22 6.65 16.65 2.08
C GLY A 22 7.63 15.49 1.91
N GLY A 23 8.86 15.76 1.45
CA GLY A 23 9.91 14.74 1.34
C GLY A 23 10.29 14.15 2.70
N LYS A 24 10.42 14.99 3.73
CA LYS A 24 10.69 14.52 5.11
C LYS A 24 9.55 13.69 5.69
N MET A 25 8.30 14.02 5.37
CA MET A 25 7.14 13.25 5.79
C MET A 25 7.19 11.82 5.24
N GLU A 26 7.51 11.64 3.95
CA GLU A 26 7.67 10.30 3.36
C GLU A 26 8.80 9.51 4.04
N GLU A 27 9.94 10.17 4.30
CA GLU A 27 11.07 9.59 5.01
C GLU A 27 10.67 9.15 6.44
N TYR A 28 9.94 9.99 7.18
CA TYR A 28 9.43 9.62 8.51
C TYR A 28 8.41 8.49 8.47
N LEU A 29 7.52 8.46 7.47
CA LEU A 29 6.57 7.36 7.30
C LEU A 29 7.32 6.04 7.03
N LEU A 30 8.36 6.07 6.19
CA LEU A 30 9.22 4.92 5.96
C LEU A 30 9.96 4.50 7.23
N HIS A 31 10.50 5.44 8.02
CA HIS A 31 11.25 5.13 9.23
C HIS A 31 10.39 4.88 10.48
N SER A 32 9.07 5.07 10.41
CA SER A 32 8.13 4.74 11.49
C SER A 32 8.06 3.23 11.79
N HIS A 33 8.56 2.41 10.87
CA HIS A 33 8.66 0.97 11.00
C HIS A 33 10.12 0.52 10.97
N SER A 34 10.42 -0.59 11.66
CA SER A 34 11.74 -1.21 11.56
C SER A 34 12.02 -1.60 10.10
N SER A 35 13.30 -1.53 9.67
CA SER A 35 13.72 -1.95 8.33
C SER A 35 13.24 -3.36 7.97
N ASN A 36 13.26 -4.28 8.95
CA ASN A 36 12.77 -5.64 8.79
C ASN A 36 11.25 -5.70 8.55
N THR A 37 10.48 -4.82 9.19
CA THR A 37 9.02 -4.70 8.99
C THR A 37 8.70 -4.14 7.61
N ASN A 38 9.40 -3.10 7.17
CA ASN A 38 9.24 -2.53 5.84
C ASN A 38 9.53 -3.55 4.73
N SER A 39 10.62 -4.29 4.85
CA SER A 39 10.95 -5.36 3.90
C SER A 39 9.83 -6.41 3.84
N LYS A 40 9.30 -6.85 4.99
CA LYS A 40 8.18 -7.82 5.03
C LYS A 40 6.93 -7.29 4.33
N TYR A 41 6.55 -6.04 4.59
CA TYR A 41 5.40 -5.42 3.94
C TYR A 41 5.62 -5.23 2.44
N PHE A 42 6.82 -4.80 2.03
CA PHE A 42 7.19 -4.69 0.62
C PHE A 42 7.08 -6.02 -0.12
N TYR A 43 7.68 -7.09 0.41
CA TYR A 43 7.59 -8.41 -0.22
C TYR A 43 6.16 -8.95 -0.25
N SER A 44 5.36 -8.68 0.78
CA SER A 44 3.94 -9.06 0.81
C SER A 44 3.14 -8.29 -0.24
N PHE A 45 3.38 -6.99 -0.38
CA PHE A 45 2.78 -6.16 -1.43
C PHE A 45 3.19 -6.62 -2.83
N LYS A 46 4.45 -7.03 -3.05
CA LYS A 46 4.90 -7.55 -4.34
C LYS A 46 4.16 -8.82 -4.77
N ARG A 47 3.76 -9.67 -3.83
CA ARG A 47 2.92 -10.84 -4.13
C ARG A 47 1.51 -10.43 -4.56
N TRP A 48 0.94 -9.41 -3.92
CA TRP A 48 -0.32 -8.81 -4.36
C TRP A 48 -0.20 -8.21 -5.77
N GLU A 49 0.83 -7.42 -6.04
CA GLU A 49 1.08 -6.80 -7.34
C GLU A 49 1.19 -7.86 -8.46
N GLN A 50 1.91 -8.96 -8.20
CA GLN A 50 2.01 -10.08 -9.13
C GLN A 50 0.70 -10.82 -9.34
N PHE A 51 -0.13 -10.94 -8.31
CA PHE A 51 -1.45 -11.56 -8.44
C PHE A 51 -2.35 -10.70 -9.32
N ILE A 52 -2.50 -9.42 -8.98
CA ILE A 52 -3.49 -8.56 -9.64
C ILE A 52 -3.09 -8.16 -11.07
N SER A 53 -1.79 -8.05 -11.35
CA SER A 53 -1.30 -7.77 -12.71
C SER A 53 -1.64 -8.88 -13.70
N LYS A 54 -1.69 -10.15 -13.26
CA LYS A 54 -2.10 -11.28 -14.10
C LYS A 54 -3.58 -11.24 -14.46
N GLU A 55 -4.39 -10.67 -13.57
CA GLU A 55 -5.83 -10.46 -13.78
C GLU A 55 -6.15 -9.13 -14.47
N GLY A 56 -5.13 -8.37 -14.91
CA GLY A 56 -5.29 -7.08 -15.57
C GLY A 56 -5.73 -5.92 -14.65
N GLY A 57 -5.69 -6.12 -13.33
CA GLY A 57 -6.04 -5.09 -12.36
C GLY A 57 -4.87 -4.18 -11.97
N LYS A 58 -5.18 -3.10 -11.25
CA LYS A 58 -4.19 -2.15 -10.71
C LYS A 58 -3.79 -2.52 -9.29
N SER A 59 -2.48 -2.51 -9.01
CA SER A 59 -1.94 -2.74 -7.67
C SER A 59 -2.12 -1.53 -6.75
N ILE A 60 -2.08 -0.32 -7.31
CA ILE A 60 -2.36 0.97 -6.64
C ILE A 60 -3.04 1.93 -7.65
N PRO A 61 -4.15 2.61 -7.29
CA PRO A 61 -5.01 2.29 -6.16
C PRO A 61 -5.65 0.90 -6.35
N ALA A 62 -5.59 0.05 -5.32
CA ALA A 62 -6.21 -1.26 -5.36
C ALA A 62 -7.72 -1.14 -5.18
N SER A 63 -8.48 -1.87 -6.00
CA SER A 63 -9.91 -2.02 -5.80
C SER A 63 -10.19 -2.94 -4.60
N PRO A 64 -11.06 -2.56 -3.64
CA PRO A 64 -11.37 -3.40 -2.49
C PRO A 64 -11.87 -4.80 -2.86
N ILE A 65 -12.66 -4.93 -3.93
CA ILE A 65 -13.14 -6.24 -4.39
C ILE A 65 -12.00 -7.13 -4.89
N HIS A 66 -10.99 -6.56 -5.56
CA HIS A 66 -9.84 -7.32 -6.01
C HIS A 66 -8.98 -7.77 -4.82
N VAL A 67 -8.86 -6.95 -3.78
CA VAL A 67 -8.18 -7.31 -2.53
C VAL A 67 -8.92 -8.47 -1.86
N ALA A 68 -10.24 -8.39 -1.72
CA ALA A 68 -11.06 -9.47 -1.15
C ALA A 68 -10.90 -10.80 -1.91
N LEU A 69 -10.92 -10.75 -3.25
CA LEU A 69 -10.69 -11.92 -4.11
C LEU A 69 -9.29 -12.51 -3.91
N TYR A 70 -8.26 -11.67 -3.74
CA TYR A 70 -6.91 -12.15 -3.46
C TYR A 70 -6.80 -12.82 -2.09
N LEU A 71 -7.40 -12.25 -1.04
CA LEU A 71 -7.41 -12.88 0.28
C LEU A 71 -8.18 -14.21 0.25
N THR A 72 -9.30 -14.26 -0.48
CA THR A 72 -10.06 -15.48 -0.72
C THR A 72 -9.20 -16.53 -1.43
N HIS A 73 -8.45 -16.13 -2.46
CA HIS A 73 -7.51 -17.00 -3.17
C HIS A 73 -6.41 -17.56 -2.26
N LEU A 74 -5.87 -16.76 -1.34
CA LEU A 74 -4.87 -17.21 -0.37
C LEU A 74 -5.47 -18.25 0.59
N LEU A 75 -6.68 -18.02 1.08
CA LEU A 75 -7.39 -18.94 1.97
C LEU A 75 -7.72 -20.26 1.27
N ASP A 76 -8.21 -20.21 0.03
CA ASP A 76 -8.53 -21.38 -0.77
C ASP A 76 -7.29 -22.27 -1.04
N LYS A 77 -6.12 -21.64 -1.17
CA LYS A 77 -4.83 -22.35 -1.25
C LYS A 77 -4.30 -22.90 0.08
N GLY A 78 -5.04 -22.75 1.18
CA GLY A 78 -4.62 -23.21 2.52
C GLY A 78 -3.52 -22.35 3.14
N SER A 79 -3.39 -21.08 2.75
CA SER A 79 -2.41 -20.18 3.35
C SER A 79 -2.68 -19.98 4.83
N SER A 80 -1.62 -19.89 5.63
CA SER A 80 -1.76 -19.63 7.07
C SER A 80 -2.32 -18.23 7.34
N LYS A 81 -2.96 -18.04 8.50
CA LYS A 81 -3.45 -16.74 8.97
C LYS A 81 -2.37 -15.64 8.89
N SER A 82 -1.13 -15.99 9.22
CA SER A 82 0.01 -15.05 9.17
C SER A 82 0.30 -14.56 7.75
N VAL A 83 0.18 -15.42 6.74
CA VAL A 83 0.36 -15.04 5.32
C VAL A 83 -0.75 -14.09 4.87
N VAL A 84 -2.01 -14.40 5.21
CA VAL A 84 -3.16 -13.55 4.88
C VAL A 84 -3.04 -12.18 5.54
N GLN A 85 -2.69 -12.14 6.83
CA GLN A 85 -2.44 -10.88 7.53
C GLN A 85 -1.28 -10.08 6.93
N SER A 86 -0.19 -10.75 6.54
CA SER A 86 0.94 -10.09 5.89
C SER A 86 0.55 -9.45 4.55
N ALA A 87 -0.35 -10.10 3.79
CA ALA A 87 -0.91 -9.52 2.57
C ALA A 87 -1.72 -8.25 2.85
N VAL A 88 -2.62 -8.28 3.84
CA VAL A 88 -3.39 -7.10 4.29
C VAL A 88 -2.45 -5.95 4.68
N TYR A 89 -1.46 -6.21 5.54
CA TYR A 89 -0.52 -5.17 5.96
C TYR A 89 0.37 -4.67 4.84
N GLY A 90 0.80 -5.53 3.91
CA GLY A 90 1.58 -5.11 2.74
C GLY A 90 0.79 -4.17 1.83
N ILE A 91 -0.48 -4.49 1.55
CA ILE A 91 -1.37 -3.66 0.73
C ILE A 91 -1.63 -2.32 1.41
N LYS A 92 -1.98 -2.35 2.71
CA LYS A 92 -2.19 -1.15 3.53
C LYS A 92 -0.94 -0.25 3.56
N TRP A 93 0.21 -0.84 3.85
CA TRP A 93 1.49 -0.12 3.89
C TRP A 93 1.77 0.59 2.56
N ALA A 94 1.59 -0.10 1.43
CA ALA A 94 1.83 0.46 0.11
C ALA A 94 0.88 1.63 -0.24
N HIS A 95 -0.37 1.59 0.22
CA HIS A 95 -1.31 2.71 0.05
C HIS A 95 -0.94 3.89 0.95
N ASN A 96 -0.60 3.62 2.22
CA ASN A 96 -0.20 4.65 3.18
C ASN A 96 1.04 5.42 2.73
N ILE A 97 2.08 4.75 2.23
CA ILE A 97 3.30 5.42 1.73
C ILE A 97 3.04 6.27 0.48
N GLN A 98 1.96 5.98 -0.26
CA GLN A 98 1.55 6.79 -1.41
C GLN A 98 0.46 7.81 -1.03
N GLY A 99 0.05 7.91 0.23
CA GLY A 99 -1.02 8.83 0.64
C GLY A 99 -2.40 8.49 0.05
N ILE A 100 -2.59 7.25 -0.42
CA ILE A 100 -3.84 6.79 -1.03
C ILE A 100 -4.68 6.07 0.03
N GLN A 101 -6.00 6.16 -0.10
CA GLN A 101 -6.94 5.48 0.79
C GLN A 101 -6.64 3.98 0.92
N ASP A 102 -6.57 3.50 2.17
CA ASP A 102 -6.36 2.10 2.52
C ASP A 102 -7.58 1.23 2.13
N PRO A 103 -7.47 0.37 1.10
CA PRO A 103 -8.59 -0.45 0.61
C PRO A 103 -8.97 -1.56 1.60
N THR A 104 -8.10 -1.86 2.59
CA THR A 104 -8.32 -2.93 3.57
C THR A 104 -9.33 -2.55 4.65
N THR A 105 -9.73 -1.28 4.70
CA THR A 105 -10.78 -0.78 5.60
C THR A 105 -12.20 -1.00 5.07
N ASN A 106 -12.34 -1.45 3.82
CA ASN A 106 -13.63 -1.71 3.19
C ASN A 106 -14.29 -2.99 3.73
N SER A 107 -15.62 -3.00 3.85
CA SER A 107 -16.42 -4.12 4.38
C SER A 107 -16.24 -5.46 3.64
N PHE A 108 -15.78 -5.44 2.39
CA PHE A 108 -15.47 -6.67 1.64
C PHE A 108 -14.15 -7.33 2.07
N VAL A 109 -13.30 -6.63 2.83
CA VAL A 109 -11.95 -7.07 3.20
C VAL A 109 -11.83 -7.41 4.71
N VAL A 110 -12.83 -7.03 5.52
CA VAL A 110 -12.82 -7.10 7.00
C VAL A 110 -12.76 -8.54 7.53
#